data_AF-A0A846U5V4-F1
#
_entry.id   AF-A0A846U5V4-F1
#
_cell.length_a   1.000
_cell.length_b   1.000
_cell.length_c   1.000
_cell.angle_alpha   90.00
_cell.angle_beta   90.00
_cell.angle_gamma   90.00
#
_symmetry.space_group_name_H-M   'P 1'
#
loop_
_entity.id
_entity.type
_entity.pdbx_description
1 polymer ?
#
loop_
_entity_poly.entity_id
_entity_poly.type
_entity_poly.pdbx_seq_one_letter_code
_entity_poly.pdbx_strand_id
1 'polypeptide(L)'
;MTKVRSLSYNIDTNIARTEEGYARETHPAWRANARAPEVVEALDAVLVAKRPDVVNIQECRQFETKFGDAVDSLTPLLDQFKLRGYEALVNNYNEAGGDKAFKFITAYDPQKLTLEGSYMRYFTRTPSQPTVRPDTSGMSPEEAKAVADQIKDHNFGSEWERGVQVTKFKHRDEDEPFYSINVHLDLPEQHRLWERLSLHWHPNSTGKRPMTRYRKLHIPSIHTRSLRHCSLNAVRQ
;
A
#
# COMPACT_ATOMS: atom_id res chain seq x y z
N MET A 1 -13.98 24.40 12.95
CA MET A 1 -13.33 23.33 12.19
C MET A 1 -14.02 22.01 12.48
N THR A 2 -14.85 21.57 11.55
CA THR A 2 -15.52 20.30 11.52
C THR A 2 -14.47 19.20 11.51
N LYS A 3 -14.68 18.22 12.38
CA LYS A 3 -13.78 17.09 12.49
C LYS A 3 -13.97 16.17 11.28
N VAL A 4 -12.95 16.06 10.45
CA VAL A 4 -12.86 15.02 9.42
C VAL A 4 -12.30 13.74 10.05
N ARG A 5 -13.01 12.63 9.87
CA ARG A 5 -12.58 11.29 10.28
C ARG A 5 -11.96 10.59 9.08
N SER A 6 -10.74 10.11 9.22
CA SER A 6 -10.05 9.35 8.17
C SER A 6 -9.75 7.92 8.60
N LEU A 7 -9.69 7.04 7.61
CA LEU A 7 -9.16 5.67 7.72
C LEU A 7 -8.05 5.51 6.67
N SER A 8 -6.94 4.88 7.04
CA SER A 8 -5.93 4.41 6.10
C SER A 8 -5.69 2.92 6.32
N TYR A 9 -5.63 2.14 5.25
CA TYR A 9 -5.45 0.70 5.34
C TYR A 9 -4.73 0.11 4.12
N ASN A 10 -3.60 -0.57 4.36
CA ASN A 10 -2.90 -1.35 3.33
C ASN A 10 -3.40 -2.80 3.41
N ILE A 11 -3.92 -3.33 2.29
CA ILE A 11 -4.53 -4.67 2.23
C ILE A 11 -3.53 -5.79 1.85
N ASP A 12 -2.28 -5.43 1.58
CA ASP A 12 -1.17 -6.30 1.19
C ASP A 12 -1.50 -7.22 0.01
N THR A 13 -1.12 -6.83 -1.20
CA THR A 13 -1.26 -7.70 -2.39
C THR A 13 0.05 -7.88 -3.13
N ASN A 14 1.15 -7.88 -2.39
CA ASN A 14 2.48 -8.03 -2.97
C ASN A 14 2.60 -9.36 -3.74
N ILE A 15 2.60 -9.29 -5.07
CA ILE A 15 2.64 -10.44 -5.99
C ILE A 15 3.74 -11.44 -5.62
N ALA A 16 4.95 -10.94 -5.39
CA ALA A 16 6.14 -11.77 -5.15
C ALA A 16 6.05 -12.53 -3.82
N ARG A 17 5.14 -12.14 -2.92
CA ARG A 17 4.83 -12.84 -1.68
C ARG A 17 3.56 -13.67 -1.80
N THR A 18 2.46 -13.04 -2.21
CA THR A 18 1.10 -13.59 -2.04
C THR A 18 0.67 -14.46 -3.22
N GLU A 19 0.94 -14.06 -4.47
CA GLU A 19 0.34 -14.72 -5.65
C GLU A 19 1.32 -15.58 -6.46
N GLU A 20 2.52 -15.06 -6.70
CA GLU A 20 3.57 -15.73 -7.46
C GLU A 20 4.74 -16.18 -6.58
N GLY A 21 4.62 -15.97 -5.27
CA GLY A 21 5.63 -16.26 -4.26
C GLY A 21 5.37 -17.51 -3.42
N TYR A 22 6.06 -17.57 -2.28
CA TYR A 22 6.00 -18.71 -1.36
C TYR A 22 4.58 -19.01 -0.84
N ALA A 23 3.72 -17.97 -0.71
CA ALA A 23 2.37 -18.16 -0.16
C ALA A 23 1.50 -19.02 -1.07
N ARG A 24 1.76 -19.02 -2.39
CA ARG A 24 1.01 -19.85 -3.35
C ARG A 24 0.97 -21.32 -2.94
N GLU A 25 2.11 -21.86 -2.53
CA GLU A 25 2.27 -23.29 -2.21
C GLU A 25 2.14 -23.56 -0.71
N THR A 26 2.67 -22.68 0.13
CA THR A 26 2.85 -22.98 1.56
C THR A 26 1.81 -22.31 2.46
N HIS A 27 1.20 -21.20 2.02
CA HIS A 27 0.25 -20.41 2.81
C HIS A 27 -0.88 -19.89 1.91
N PRO A 28 -1.67 -20.77 1.25
CA PRO A 28 -2.65 -20.35 0.25
C PRO A 28 -3.73 -19.41 0.83
N ALA A 29 -3.99 -19.47 2.14
CA ALA A 29 -4.87 -18.53 2.83
C ALA A 29 -4.34 -17.08 2.84
N TRP A 30 -3.06 -16.84 2.54
CA TRP A 30 -2.47 -15.49 2.46
C TRP A 30 -2.59 -14.87 1.07
N ARG A 31 -3.07 -15.62 0.08
CA ARG A 31 -3.39 -15.08 -1.25
C ARG A 31 -4.43 -13.98 -1.15
N ALA A 32 -4.30 -12.95 -1.97
CA ALA A 32 -5.17 -11.78 -2.02
C ALA A 32 -6.63 -12.17 -2.19
N ASN A 33 -6.95 -13.03 -3.15
CA ASN A 33 -8.33 -13.50 -3.37
C ASN A 33 -8.88 -14.30 -2.18
N ALA A 34 -8.01 -15.08 -1.49
CA ALA A 34 -8.43 -15.85 -0.33
C ALA A 34 -8.74 -14.96 0.88
N ARG A 35 -7.97 -13.88 1.07
CA ARG A 35 -8.18 -12.89 2.15
C ARG A 35 -9.23 -11.83 1.83
N ALA A 36 -9.57 -11.62 0.56
CA ALA A 36 -10.47 -10.55 0.14
C ALA A 36 -11.80 -10.52 0.94
N PRO A 37 -12.48 -11.66 1.21
CA PRO A 37 -13.68 -11.64 2.04
C PRO A 37 -13.46 -11.10 3.46
N GLU A 38 -12.40 -11.56 4.14
CA GLU A 38 -12.07 -11.10 5.51
C GLU A 38 -11.68 -9.62 5.53
N VAL A 39 -10.96 -9.16 4.51
CA VAL A 39 -10.59 -7.75 4.34
C VAL A 39 -11.83 -6.88 4.12
N VAL A 40 -12.77 -7.33 3.28
CA VAL A 40 -14.03 -6.63 3.03
C VAL A 40 -14.89 -6.59 4.28
N GLU A 41 -15.01 -7.70 5.02
CA GLU A 41 -15.77 -7.77 6.28
C GLU A 41 -15.17 -6.83 7.34
N ALA A 42 -13.85 -6.84 7.52
CA ALA A 42 -13.16 -5.96 8.46
C ALA A 42 -13.33 -4.48 8.09
N LEU A 43 -13.19 -4.14 6.81
CA LEU A 43 -13.45 -2.78 6.32
C LEU A 43 -14.90 -2.38 6.59
N ASP A 44 -15.85 -3.26 6.27
CA ASP A 44 -17.27 -2.99 6.42
C ASP A 44 -17.66 -2.71 7.88
N ALA A 45 -17.15 -3.50 8.81
CA ALA A 45 -17.37 -3.28 10.23
C ALA A 45 -16.94 -1.87 10.66
N VAL A 46 -15.83 -1.35 10.12
CA VAL A 46 -15.38 0.03 10.38
C VAL A 46 -16.26 1.06 9.67
N LEU A 47 -16.64 0.82 8.41
CA LEU A 47 -17.53 1.72 7.66
C LEU A 47 -18.87 1.90 8.38
N VAL A 48 -19.47 0.82 8.87
CA VAL A 48 -20.74 0.84 9.60
C VAL A 48 -20.57 1.51 10.97
N ALA A 49 -19.60 1.06 11.78
CA ALA A 49 -19.50 1.50 13.16
C ALA A 49 -18.92 2.92 13.30
N LYS A 50 -18.01 3.31 12.39
CA LYS A 50 -17.25 4.56 12.51
C LYS A 50 -17.58 5.58 11.43
N ARG A 51 -18.12 5.18 10.27
CA ARG A 51 -18.48 6.07 9.14
C ARG A 51 -17.38 7.11 8.85
N PRO A 52 -16.11 6.70 8.60
CA PRO A 52 -15.06 7.66 8.26
C PRO A 52 -15.49 8.54 7.08
N ASP A 53 -15.10 9.81 7.06
CA ASP A 53 -15.49 10.73 5.99
C ASP A 53 -14.60 10.54 4.75
N VAL A 54 -13.35 10.09 4.96
CA VAL A 54 -12.39 9.69 3.91
C VAL A 54 -11.74 8.36 4.27
N VAL A 55 -11.56 7.48 3.28
CA VAL A 55 -10.89 6.19 3.40
C VAL A 55 -9.83 6.06 2.32
N ASN A 56 -8.58 5.83 2.72
CA ASN A 56 -7.45 5.64 1.84
C ASN A 56 -6.99 4.18 1.90
N ILE A 57 -7.10 3.44 0.80
CA ILE A 57 -6.61 2.06 0.69
C ILE A 57 -5.35 2.03 -0.18
N GLN A 58 -4.37 1.23 0.23
CA GLN A 58 -3.14 0.95 -0.53
C GLN A 58 -3.04 -0.51 -0.92
N GLU A 59 -2.17 -0.79 -1.89
CA GLU A 59 -1.91 -2.13 -2.43
C GLU A 59 -3.16 -2.86 -2.96
N CYS A 60 -4.04 -2.17 -3.68
CA CYS A 60 -5.10 -2.83 -4.45
C CYS A 60 -4.57 -3.30 -5.81
N ARG A 61 -5.11 -4.38 -6.36
CA ARG A 61 -4.67 -4.94 -7.65
C ARG A 61 -5.81 -5.64 -8.38
N GLN A 62 -5.71 -5.65 -9.70
CA GLN A 62 -6.55 -6.46 -10.57
C GLN A 62 -5.72 -6.86 -11.79
N PHE A 63 -5.32 -8.13 -11.89
CA PHE A 63 -4.40 -8.63 -12.93
C PHE A 63 -4.47 -10.15 -13.06
N GLU A 64 -3.86 -10.69 -14.12
CA GLU A 64 -3.62 -12.14 -14.27
C GLU A 64 -2.17 -12.48 -13.90
N THR A 65 -1.99 -13.49 -13.05
CA THR A 65 -0.67 -14.01 -12.67
C THR A 65 0.00 -14.72 -13.85
N LYS A 66 1.32 -14.93 -13.76
CA LYS A 66 2.04 -15.78 -14.74
C LYS A 66 1.55 -17.23 -14.84
N PHE A 67 0.67 -17.66 -13.94
CA PHE A 67 0.08 -19.00 -13.90
C PHE A 67 -1.36 -19.05 -14.45
N GLY A 68 -1.90 -17.92 -14.93
CA GLY A 68 -3.27 -17.81 -15.43
C GLY A 68 -4.34 -17.59 -14.36
N ASP A 69 -3.97 -17.46 -13.08
CA ASP A 69 -4.93 -17.10 -12.03
C ASP A 69 -5.29 -15.61 -12.13
N ALA A 70 -6.58 -15.29 -12.20
CA ALA A 70 -7.08 -13.94 -12.03
C ALA A 70 -6.98 -13.52 -10.56
N VAL A 71 -6.45 -12.33 -10.30
CA VAL A 71 -6.37 -11.71 -8.97
C VAL A 71 -7.18 -10.43 -9.00
N ASP A 72 -8.11 -10.29 -8.06
CA ASP A 72 -8.94 -9.10 -7.93
C ASP A 72 -9.19 -8.76 -6.46
N SER A 73 -8.41 -7.80 -5.95
CA SER A 73 -8.65 -7.21 -4.64
C SER A 73 -9.33 -5.85 -4.72
N LEU A 74 -9.57 -5.34 -5.93
CA LEU A 74 -10.09 -4.00 -6.17
C LEU A 74 -11.62 -4.01 -6.18
N THR A 75 -12.22 -4.87 -7.01
CA THR A 75 -13.68 -4.87 -7.25
C THR A 75 -14.49 -5.06 -5.96
N PRO A 76 -14.17 -6.04 -5.08
CA PRO A 76 -14.93 -6.24 -3.85
C PRO A 76 -14.92 -5.03 -2.91
N LEU A 77 -13.80 -4.28 -2.87
CA LEU A 77 -13.69 -3.06 -2.07
C LEU A 77 -14.54 -1.93 -2.63
N LEU A 78 -14.52 -1.73 -3.96
CA LEU A 78 -15.33 -0.71 -4.63
C LEU A 78 -16.83 -0.97 -4.46
N ASP A 79 -17.25 -2.22 -4.60
CA ASP A 79 -18.63 -2.63 -4.36
C ASP A 79 -19.04 -2.35 -2.92
N GLN A 80 -18.15 -2.61 -1.95
CA GLN A 80 -18.42 -2.33 -0.55
C GLN A 80 -18.56 -0.83 -0.26
N PHE A 81 -17.68 0.00 -0.83
CA PHE A 81 -17.79 1.46 -0.70
C PHE A 81 -19.12 1.96 -1.29
N LYS A 82 -19.47 1.50 -2.50
CA LYS A 82 -20.73 1.86 -3.16
C LYS A 82 -21.94 1.43 -2.34
N LEU A 83 -21.94 0.21 -1.80
CA LEU A 83 -23.01 -0.31 -0.92
C LEU A 83 -23.21 0.57 0.32
N ARG A 84 -22.13 1.17 0.84
CA ARG A 84 -22.17 2.08 2.00
C ARG A 84 -22.37 3.55 1.62
N GLY A 85 -22.64 3.84 0.35
CA GLY A 85 -22.91 5.19 -0.15
C GLY A 85 -21.66 6.08 -0.22
N TYR A 86 -20.48 5.48 -0.32
CA TYR A 86 -19.24 6.20 -0.60
C TYR A 86 -19.03 6.31 -2.11
N GLU A 87 -18.39 7.39 -2.54
CA GLU A 87 -17.77 7.51 -3.86
C GLU A 87 -16.29 7.17 -3.75
N ALA A 88 -15.69 6.59 -4.79
CA ALA A 88 -14.31 6.11 -4.76
C ALA A 88 -13.52 6.53 -6.01
N LEU A 89 -12.32 7.02 -5.78
CA LEU A 89 -11.31 7.32 -6.81
C LEU A 89 -10.27 6.21 -6.82
N VAL A 90 -9.92 5.70 -8.00
CA VAL A 90 -8.89 4.68 -8.18
C VAL A 90 -7.77 5.26 -9.04
N ASN A 91 -6.54 5.14 -8.56
CA ASN A 91 -5.36 5.57 -9.31
C ASN A 91 -4.24 4.55 -9.19
N ASN A 92 -3.47 4.36 -10.26
CA ASN A 92 -2.24 3.59 -10.22
C ASN A 92 -1.17 4.41 -9.50
N TYR A 93 -0.34 3.80 -8.66
CA TYR A 93 0.81 4.49 -8.06
C TYR A 93 2.17 4.07 -8.63
N ASN A 94 2.18 3.09 -9.53
CA ASN A 94 3.30 2.75 -10.39
C ASN A 94 2.77 2.43 -11.80
N GLU A 95 2.55 3.46 -12.63
CA GLU A 95 1.94 3.29 -13.96
C GLU A 95 2.69 2.32 -14.86
N ALA A 96 4.02 2.26 -14.72
CA ALA A 96 4.86 1.29 -15.39
C ALA A 96 4.52 -0.19 -15.12
N GLY A 97 3.76 -0.48 -14.06
CA GLY A 97 3.29 -1.84 -13.78
C GLY A 97 2.21 -2.34 -14.72
N GLY A 98 1.65 -1.47 -15.58
CA GLY A 98 0.51 -1.79 -16.45
C GLY A 98 -0.65 -2.38 -15.64
N ASP A 99 -1.19 -3.50 -16.10
CA ASP A 99 -2.27 -4.20 -15.38
C ASP A 99 -1.82 -4.72 -14.01
N LYS A 100 -0.52 -5.00 -13.85
CA LYS A 100 0.10 -5.39 -12.57
C LYS A 100 0.48 -4.18 -11.72
N ALA A 101 0.04 -2.96 -12.04
CA ALA A 101 0.25 -1.82 -11.17
C ALA A 101 -0.51 -2.02 -9.85
N PHE A 102 0.09 -1.55 -8.77
CA PHE A 102 -0.66 -1.35 -7.55
C PHE A 102 -1.54 -0.10 -7.69
N LYS A 103 -2.71 -0.18 -7.06
CA LYS A 103 -3.74 0.86 -7.10
C LYS A 103 -3.97 1.41 -5.70
N PHE A 104 -4.16 2.73 -5.63
CA PHE A 104 -4.80 3.39 -4.52
C PHE A 104 -6.31 3.40 -4.70
N ILE A 105 -7.03 3.36 -3.58
CA ILE A 105 -8.41 3.80 -3.51
C ILE A 105 -8.47 4.98 -2.54
N THR A 106 -9.09 6.09 -2.95
CA THR A 106 -9.52 7.15 -2.04
C THR A 106 -11.04 7.23 -2.12
N ALA A 107 -11.71 6.70 -1.10
CA ALA A 107 -13.16 6.75 -0.97
C ALA A 107 -13.59 7.86 0.00
N TYR A 108 -14.75 8.47 -0.23
CA TYR A 108 -15.27 9.56 0.58
C TYR A 108 -16.79 9.52 0.73
N ASP A 109 -17.30 10.11 1.81
CA ASP A 109 -18.74 10.27 2.06
C ASP A 109 -19.26 11.52 1.31
N PRO A 110 -19.96 11.37 0.17
CA PRO A 110 -20.41 12.49 -0.65
C PRO A 110 -21.51 13.31 0.04
N GLN A 111 -22.14 12.80 1.11
CA GLN A 111 -23.11 13.56 1.89
C GLN A 111 -22.45 14.64 2.75
N LYS A 112 -21.14 14.54 3.01
CA LYS A 112 -20.38 15.50 3.83
C LYS A 112 -19.33 16.27 3.05
N LEU A 113 -18.77 15.63 2.03
CA LEU A 113 -17.63 16.15 1.30
C LEU A 113 -18.00 16.39 -0.17
N THR A 114 -17.46 17.48 -0.71
CA THR A 114 -17.39 17.74 -2.15
C THR A 114 -15.96 17.49 -2.61
N LEU A 115 -15.80 16.74 -3.70
CA LEU A 115 -14.52 16.57 -4.37
C LEU A 115 -14.21 17.79 -5.23
N GLU A 116 -13.13 18.51 -4.92
CA GLU A 116 -12.68 19.67 -5.73
C GLU A 116 -11.63 19.28 -6.78
N GLY A 117 -10.91 18.18 -6.57
CA GLY A 117 -9.96 17.66 -7.55
C GLY A 117 -9.09 16.54 -6.98
N SER A 118 -8.51 15.74 -7.87
CA SER A 118 -7.55 14.69 -7.50
C SER A 118 -6.44 14.61 -8.54
N TYR A 119 -5.21 14.42 -8.10
CA TYR A 119 -4.07 14.25 -8.99
C TYR A 119 -2.99 13.38 -8.36
N MET A 120 -2.17 12.78 -9.21
CA MET A 120 -1.00 12.03 -8.79
C MET A 120 0.25 12.93 -8.75
N ARG A 121 1.12 12.64 -7.79
CA ARG A 121 2.52 13.10 -7.78
C ARG A 121 3.43 11.91 -7.58
N TYR A 122 4.68 12.03 -8.03
CA TYR A 122 5.65 10.95 -7.98
C TYR A 122 6.92 11.40 -7.25
N PHE A 123 7.49 10.53 -6.44
CA PHE A 123 8.79 10.76 -5.79
C PHE A 123 9.93 10.53 -6.78
N THR A 124 10.09 11.45 -7.72
CA THR A 124 11.07 11.41 -8.80
C THR A 124 11.59 12.80 -9.11
N ARG A 125 12.56 12.92 -10.03
CA ARG A 125 13.02 14.23 -10.53
C ARG A 125 11.94 14.98 -11.33
N THR A 126 10.87 14.32 -11.79
CA THR A 126 9.71 14.94 -12.45
C THR A 126 8.40 14.59 -11.73
N PRO A 127 8.06 15.27 -10.63
CA PRO A 127 6.97 14.85 -9.75
C PRO A 127 5.56 14.84 -10.36
N SER A 128 5.34 15.52 -11.49
CA SER A 128 4.04 15.61 -12.14
C SER A 128 3.76 14.45 -13.11
N GLN A 129 4.74 13.59 -13.39
CA GLN A 129 4.63 12.52 -14.37
C GLN A 129 5.28 11.23 -13.86
N PRO A 130 4.77 10.05 -14.23
CA PRO A 130 5.42 8.79 -13.91
C PRO A 130 6.78 8.71 -14.61
N THR A 131 7.66 7.84 -14.11
CA THR A 131 8.97 7.62 -14.73
C THR A 131 8.80 6.90 -16.05
N VAL A 132 9.33 7.48 -17.12
CA VAL A 132 9.31 6.87 -18.45
C VAL A 132 10.15 5.60 -18.44
N ARG A 133 9.58 4.50 -18.94
CA ARG A 133 10.27 3.21 -19.09
C ARG A 133 10.29 2.80 -20.55
N PRO A 134 11.42 3.00 -21.25
CA PRO A 134 11.54 2.53 -22.62
C PRO A 134 11.54 0.99 -22.66
N ASP A 135 11.04 0.43 -23.76
CA ASP A 135 11.14 -1.01 -24.00
C ASP A 135 12.62 -1.41 -24.17
N THR A 136 13.01 -2.50 -23.52
CA THR A 136 14.38 -3.02 -23.48
C THR A 136 14.52 -4.38 -24.17
N SER A 137 13.43 -4.93 -24.73
CA SER A 137 13.36 -6.29 -25.29
C SER A 137 14.39 -6.60 -26.39
N GLY A 138 14.90 -5.59 -27.08
CA GLY A 138 15.92 -5.71 -28.13
C GLY A 138 17.29 -5.10 -27.79
N MET A 139 17.50 -4.65 -26.56
CA MET A 139 18.75 -4.03 -26.12
C MET A 139 19.80 -5.08 -25.71
N SER A 140 21.07 -4.75 -25.90
CA SER A 140 22.17 -5.51 -25.28
C SER A 140 22.12 -5.39 -23.75
N PRO A 141 22.76 -6.32 -23.00
CA PRO A 141 22.81 -6.24 -21.54
C PRO A 141 23.35 -4.91 -21.00
N GLU A 142 24.36 -4.35 -21.66
CA GLU A 142 24.99 -3.08 -21.28
C GLU A 142 24.02 -1.90 -21.48
N GLU A 143 23.28 -1.87 -22.58
CA GLU A 143 22.26 -0.85 -22.86
C GLU A 143 21.08 -0.94 -21.89
N ALA A 144 20.58 -2.15 -21.64
CA ALA A 144 19.49 -2.38 -20.69
C ALA A 144 19.91 -1.95 -19.26
N LYS A 145 21.17 -2.21 -18.88
CA LYS A 145 21.73 -1.74 -17.62
C LYS A 145 21.78 -0.21 -17.56
N ALA A 146 22.23 0.45 -18.62
CA ALA A 146 22.27 1.92 -18.67
C ALA A 146 20.88 2.55 -18.50
N VAL A 147 19.86 1.96 -19.12
CA VAL A 147 18.45 2.37 -18.91
C VAL A 147 18.02 2.17 -17.46
N ALA A 148 18.32 1.02 -16.87
CA ALA A 148 17.98 0.74 -15.48
C ALA A 148 18.66 1.71 -14.50
N ASP A 149 19.93 2.06 -14.75
CA ASP A 149 20.70 3.02 -13.94
C ASP A 149 20.13 4.44 -14.08
N GLN A 150 19.69 4.85 -15.28
CA GLN A 150 19.00 6.13 -15.50
C GLN A 150 17.66 6.20 -14.75
N ILE A 151 16.87 5.13 -14.79
CA ILE A 151 15.62 5.03 -14.04
C ILE A 151 15.88 5.16 -12.54
N LYS A 152 16.89 4.44 -12.02
CA LYS A 152 17.30 4.53 -10.61
C LYS A 152 17.70 5.95 -10.24
N ASP A 153 18.56 6.60 -11.01
CA ASP A 153 18.97 7.98 -10.74
C ASP A 153 17.79 8.97 -10.76
N HIS A 154 16.87 8.80 -11.70
CA HIS A 154 15.65 9.61 -11.79
C HIS A 154 14.72 9.41 -10.58
N ASN A 155 14.72 8.21 -10.01
CA ASN A 155 13.90 7.78 -8.87
C ASN A 155 14.67 7.80 -7.54
N PHE A 156 15.75 8.59 -7.44
CA PHE A 156 16.54 8.73 -6.21
C PHE A 156 17.09 7.42 -5.63
N GLY A 157 17.48 6.50 -6.53
CA GLY A 157 18.06 5.19 -6.20
C GLY A 157 17.06 4.03 -6.28
N SER A 158 15.76 4.29 -6.43
CA SER A 158 14.73 3.23 -6.49
C SER A 158 14.50 2.73 -7.92
N GLU A 159 14.31 1.42 -8.06
CA GLU A 159 13.93 0.82 -9.37
C GLU A 159 12.53 1.23 -9.84
N TRP A 160 11.68 1.62 -8.90
CA TRP A 160 10.28 1.95 -9.12
C TRP A 160 9.97 3.32 -8.53
N GLU A 161 9.24 4.14 -9.28
CA GLU A 161 8.68 5.35 -8.72
C GLU A 161 7.62 5.02 -7.67
N ARG A 162 7.42 5.97 -6.75
CA ARG A 162 6.37 5.91 -5.74
C ARG A 162 5.40 7.06 -5.98
N GLY A 163 4.16 6.70 -6.28
CA GLY A 163 3.06 7.65 -6.43
C GLY A 163 2.47 8.10 -5.10
N VAL A 164 1.95 9.31 -5.10
CA VAL A 164 1.16 9.95 -4.06
C VAL A 164 -0.12 10.43 -4.70
N GLN A 165 -1.26 9.94 -4.22
CA GLN A 165 -2.55 10.49 -4.63
C GLN A 165 -2.91 11.63 -3.70
N VAL A 166 -3.04 12.83 -4.27
CA VAL A 166 -3.48 14.03 -3.56
C VAL A 166 -4.90 14.33 -3.99
N THR A 167 -5.82 14.38 -3.03
CA THR A 167 -7.23 14.66 -3.28
C THR A 167 -7.67 15.84 -2.44
N LYS A 168 -8.19 16.88 -3.10
CA LYS A 168 -8.72 18.09 -2.48
C LYS A 168 -10.20 17.92 -2.24
N PHE A 169 -10.61 18.08 -1.00
CA PHE A 169 -12.00 18.02 -0.56
C PHE A 169 -12.41 19.33 0.08
N LYS A 170 -13.71 19.60 0.06
CA LYS A 170 -14.33 20.65 0.86
C LYS A 170 -15.45 20.03 1.69
N HIS A 171 -15.46 20.27 2.99
CA HIS A 171 -16.59 19.89 3.83
C HIS A 171 -17.77 20.81 3.51
N ARG A 172 -18.99 20.27 3.39
CA ARG A 172 -20.17 21.06 2.96
C ARG A 172 -20.51 22.23 3.89
N ASP A 173 -20.19 22.08 5.18
CA ASP A 173 -20.42 23.10 6.21
C ASP A 173 -19.22 24.03 6.46
N GLU A 174 -18.15 23.92 5.66
CA GLU A 174 -16.95 24.75 5.83
C GLU A 174 -16.58 25.45 4.53
N ASP A 175 -15.95 26.61 4.63
CA ASP A 175 -15.49 27.35 3.45
C ASP A 175 -14.11 26.89 2.97
N GLU A 176 -13.23 26.55 3.91
CA GLU A 176 -11.85 26.16 3.64
C GLU A 176 -11.76 24.69 3.21
N PRO A 177 -11.06 24.39 2.10
CA PRO A 177 -10.82 23.01 1.68
C PRO A 177 -9.69 22.36 2.49
N PHE A 178 -9.62 21.03 2.42
CA PHE A 178 -8.52 20.24 2.96
C PHE A 178 -8.02 19.21 1.95
N TYR A 179 -6.86 18.63 2.22
CA TYR A 179 -6.25 17.61 1.37
C TYR A 179 -6.19 16.26 2.08
N SER A 180 -6.64 15.22 1.39
CA SER A 180 -6.31 13.83 1.71
C SER A 180 -5.12 13.40 0.86
N ILE A 181 -4.11 12.82 1.50
CA ILE A 181 -2.90 12.33 0.83
C ILE A 181 -2.81 10.83 1.07
N ASN A 182 -3.02 10.04 0.01
CA ASN A 182 -2.88 8.59 0.02
C ASN A 182 -1.51 8.23 -0.57
N VAL A 183 -0.69 7.52 0.22
CA VAL A 183 0.70 7.24 -0.11
C VAL A 183 1.09 5.85 0.37
N HIS A 184 1.97 5.20 -0.40
CA HIS A 184 2.63 3.98 -0.01
C HIS A 184 4.13 4.12 -0.31
N LEU A 185 4.93 4.38 0.72
CA LEU A 185 6.36 4.62 0.59
C LEU A 185 7.16 3.32 0.61
N ASP A 186 8.36 3.35 0.04
CA ASP A 186 9.32 2.27 0.22
C ASP A 186 9.64 2.08 1.70
N LEU A 187 9.71 0.82 2.12
CA LEU A 187 10.29 0.44 3.40
C LEU A 187 11.82 0.33 3.21
N PRO A 188 12.61 1.28 3.74
CA PRO A 188 14.06 1.27 3.57
C PRO A 188 14.67 0.00 4.18
N GLU A 189 15.79 -0.47 3.62
CA GLU A 189 16.46 -1.71 4.02
C GLU A 189 16.76 -1.75 5.54
N GLN A 190 17.17 -0.63 6.13
CA GLN A 190 17.42 -0.50 7.57
C GLN A 190 16.21 -0.81 8.46
N HIS A 191 14.99 -0.72 7.93
CA HIS A 191 13.74 -1.05 8.62
C HIS A 191 13.25 -2.47 8.31
N ARG A 192 13.90 -3.18 7.37
CA ARG A 192 13.65 -4.60 7.10
C ARG A 192 14.43 -5.42 8.12
N LEU A 193 13.79 -5.69 9.26
CA LEU A 193 14.35 -6.45 10.40
C LEU A 193 14.83 -7.88 10.06
N TRP A 194 14.65 -8.34 8.82
CA TRP A 194 14.85 -9.73 8.42
C TRP A 194 16.28 -10.05 7.95
N GLU A 195 17.01 -9.11 7.35
CA GLU A 195 18.32 -9.43 6.73
C GLU A 195 19.48 -9.51 7.73
N ARG A 196 19.40 -8.85 8.89
CA ARG A 196 20.48 -8.93 9.90
C ARG A 196 20.50 -10.24 10.68
N LEU A 197 19.42 -11.01 10.71
CA LEU A 197 19.35 -12.26 11.49
C LEU A 197 19.71 -13.50 10.68
N SER A 198 19.65 -13.45 9.34
CA SER A 198 19.98 -14.58 8.45
C SER A 198 21.47 -14.64 8.07
N LEU A 199 22.22 -13.53 8.16
CA LEU A 199 23.64 -13.49 7.79
C LEU A 199 24.62 -14.05 8.84
N HIS A 200 24.15 -14.55 9.98
CA HIS A 200 25.01 -15.19 11.00
C HIS A 200 24.75 -16.70 11.13
N TRP A 201 24.02 -17.31 10.19
CA TRP A 201 23.85 -18.75 10.18
C TRP A 201 25.04 -19.44 9.49
N HIS A 202 26.07 -19.75 10.27
CA HIS A 202 27.05 -20.77 9.90
C HIS A 202 26.46 -22.15 10.23
N PRO A 203 26.27 -23.05 9.25
CA PRO A 203 25.91 -24.43 9.55
C PRO A 203 27.11 -25.11 10.21
N ASN A 204 27.03 -25.34 11.52
CA ASN A 204 27.91 -26.32 12.15
C ASN A 204 27.63 -27.71 11.52
N SER A 205 28.69 -28.45 11.28
CA SER A 205 28.80 -29.72 10.51
C SER A 205 27.97 -30.92 11.01
N THR A 206 26.97 -30.72 11.86
CA THR A 206 26.21 -31.81 12.49
C THR A 206 24.78 -31.97 11.99
N GLY A 207 24.33 -31.20 10.99
CA GLY A 207 23.07 -31.46 10.28
C GLY A 207 21.80 -31.45 11.14
N LYS A 208 21.87 -30.99 12.39
CA LYS A 208 20.71 -30.90 13.29
C LYS A 208 20.30 -29.44 13.46
N ARG A 209 19.05 -29.13 13.11
CA ARG A 209 18.43 -27.85 13.45
C ARG A 209 18.43 -27.71 14.98
N PRO A 210 19.07 -26.69 15.57
CA PRO A 210 18.86 -26.41 16.98
C PRO A 210 17.43 -25.89 17.14
N MET A 211 16.67 -26.44 18.08
CA MET A 211 15.46 -25.77 18.56
C MET A 211 15.87 -24.41 19.11
N THR A 212 15.53 -23.35 18.38
CA THR A 212 15.72 -21.97 18.83
C THR A 212 14.87 -21.76 20.07
N ARG A 213 15.49 -21.85 21.25
CA ARG A 213 14.96 -21.18 22.43
C ARG A 213 14.98 -19.69 22.13
N TYR A 214 13.83 -19.11 21.82
CA TYR A 214 13.64 -17.68 21.80
C TYR A 214 14.08 -17.12 23.15
N ARG A 215 15.29 -16.54 23.23
CA ARG A 215 15.60 -15.61 24.32
C ARG A 215 14.63 -14.46 24.16
N LYS A 216 13.73 -14.28 25.13
CA LYS A 216 12.94 -13.06 25.29
C LYS A 216 13.92 -11.89 25.17
N LEU A 217 13.88 -11.19 24.04
CA LEU A 217 14.45 -9.85 23.94
C LEU A 217 13.75 -9.04 25.03
N HIS A 218 14.52 -8.61 26.03
CA HIS A 218 14.05 -7.70 27.05
C HIS A 218 13.86 -6.34 26.37
N ILE A 219 12.68 -6.16 25.76
CA ILE A 219 12.22 -4.85 25.31
C ILE A 219 11.98 -4.06 26.60
N PRO A 220 12.65 -2.92 26.83
CA PRO A 220 12.34 -2.07 27.97
C PRO A 220 10.85 -1.81 27.99
N SER A 221 10.20 -2.06 29.12
CA SER A 221 8.76 -1.91 29.28
C SER A 221 8.36 -0.47 28.98
N ILE A 222 7.91 -0.20 27.76
CA ILE A 222 7.07 0.96 27.49
C ILE A 222 5.78 0.66 28.24
N HIS A 223 5.50 1.44 29.28
CA HIS A 223 4.26 1.37 30.04
C HIS A 223 3.07 1.31 29.07
N THR A 224 2.47 0.13 28.97
CA THR A 224 1.16 -0.06 28.33
C THR A 224 0.11 0.56 29.23
N ARG A 225 -0.05 1.89 29.13
CA ARG A 225 -1.34 2.51 29.44
C ARG A 225 -2.28 2.11 28.31
N SER A 226 -3.17 1.17 28.62
CA SER A 226 -4.51 0.98 28.04
C SER A 226 -4.82 1.92 26.87
N LEU A 227 -4.75 1.40 25.64
CA LEU A 227 -5.28 2.05 24.44
C LEU A 227 -6.83 2.04 24.48
N ARG A 228 -7.38 2.89 25.34
CA ARG A 228 -8.63 3.59 25.11
C ARG A 228 -8.26 5.03 24.80
N HIS A 229 -7.87 5.33 23.57
CA HIS A 229 -7.88 6.71 23.06
C HIS A 229 -7.94 6.65 21.53
N CYS A 230 -9.13 6.92 20.98
CA CYS A 230 -9.25 7.47 19.63
C CYS A 230 -8.57 8.85 19.66
N SER A 231 -7.34 8.96 19.17
CA SER A 231 -6.69 10.26 19.02
C SER A 231 -7.26 10.96 17.79
N LEU A 232 -7.83 12.11 18.09
CA LEU A 232 -8.52 13.04 17.24
C LEU A 232 -7.55 14.20 17.03
N ASN A 233 -6.60 14.05 16.10
CA ASN A 233 -5.61 15.11 15.89
C ASN A 233 -6.21 16.17 14.96
N ALA A 234 -6.75 17.22 15.56
CA ALA A 234 -6.92 18.50 14.89
C ALA A 234 -5.53 19.15 14.75
N VAL A 235 -5.06 19.29 13.52
CA VAL A 235 -3.91 20.14 13.20
C VAL A 235 -4.43 21.58 13.28
N ARG A 236 -3.96 22.35 14.26
CA ARG A 236 -4.08 23.81 14.27
C ARG A 236 -2.92 24.37 13.45
N GLN A 237 -3.24 25.04 12.35
CA GLN A 237 -2.50 26.21 11.87
C GLN A 237 -3.45 27.40 11.96
#